data_AF-A0A6J7F5Q8-F1
#
_entry.id   AF-A0A6J7F5Q8-F1
#
_cell.length_a   1.000
_cell.length_b   1.000
_cell.length_c   1.000
_cell.angle_alpha   90.00
_cell.angle_beta   90.00
_cell.angle_gamma   90.00
#
_symmetry.space_group_name_H-M   'P 1'
#
loop_
_entity.id
_entity.type
_entity.pdbx_description
1 polymer ?
#
loop_
_entity_poly.entity_id
_entity_poly.type
_entity_poly.pdbx_seq_one_letter_code
_entity_poly.pdbx_strand_id
1 'polypeptide(L)'
;MASDIPAFDALLGNGAYGSLFISEDAASLANVINDLFEDDERRNRLRSTGKIYAQSFDWDVVAERIYDVYEMAMVGLGKVTLSSEGRGWNRFLGK
;
A
#
# COMPACT_ATOMS: atom_id res chain seq x y z
N MET A 1 -12.00 -9.91 -7.23
CA MET A 1 -10.96 -10.86 -7.71
C MET A 1 -9.87 -10.07 -8.40
N ALA A 2 -8.64 -10.56 -8.40
CA ALA A 2 -7.50 -9.93 -9.06
C ALA A 2 -6.51 -11.02 -9.52
N SER A 3 -5.56 -10.67 -10.38
CA SER A 3 -4.47 -11.59 -10.74
C SER A 3 -3.51 -11.78 -9.55
N ASP A 4 -2.76 -12.88 -9.54
CA ASP A 4 -1.81 -13.26 -8.48
C ASP A 4 -0.45 -12.53 -8.53
N ILE A 5 -0.38 -11.37 -9.20
CA ILE A 5 0.83 -10.55 -9.15
C ILE A 5 1.13 -10.14 -7.69
N PRO A 6 2.42 -9.96 -7.31
CA PRO A 6 2.80 -9.76 -5.91
C PRO A 6 2.07 -8.61 -5.20
N ALA A 7 1.79 -7.52 -5.92
CA ALA A 7 1.07 -6.38 -5.36
C ALA A 7 -0.39 -6.71 -4.99
N PHE A 8 -1.08 -7.51 -5.81
CA PHE A 8 -2.47 -7.89 -5.56
C PHE A 8 -2.58 -9.03 -4.56
N ASP A 9 -1.64 -9.99 -4.58
CA ASP A 9 -1.56 -11.03 -3.56
C ASP A 9 -1.36 -10.43 -2.16
N ALA A 10 -0.41 -9.50 -2.02
CA ALA A 10 -0.19 -8.75 -0.80
C ALA A 10 -1.41 -7.90 -0.41
N LEU A 11 -2.00 -7.17 -1.38
CA LEU A 11 -3.19 -6.35 -1.14
C LEU A 11 -4.36 -7.18 -0.63
N LEU A 12 -4.59 -8.37 -1.18
CA LEU A 12 -5.71 -9.22 -0.80
C LEU A 12 -5.41 -10.14 0.39
N GLY A 13 -4.23 -10.01 1.00
CA GLY A 13 -3.81 -10.81 2.16
C GLY A 13 -3.81 -12.30 1.83
N ASN A 14 -3.18 -12.68 0.72
CA ASN A 14 -3.12 -14.07 0.23
C ASN A 14 -4.51 -14.70 0.03
N GLY A 15 -5.47 -13.89 -0.43
CA GLY A 15 -6.84 -14.31 -0.71
C GLY A 15 -7.82 -14.20 0.46
N ALA A 16 -7.40 -13.68 1.62
CA ALA A 16 -8.29 -13.47 2.77
C ALA A 16 -9.39 -12.41 2.51
N TYR A 17 -9.08 -11.41 1.68
CA TYR A 17 -9.94 -10.24 1.43
C TYR A 17 -10.49 -10.17 0.00
N GLY A 18 -10.26 -11.22 -0.80
CA GLY A 18 -10.73 -11.35 -2.18
C GLY A 18 -10.17 -12.62 -2.81
N SER A 19 -10.61 -12.97 -4.02
CA SER A 19 -10.04 -14.13 -4.74
C SER A 19 -8.91 -13.73 -5.69
N LEU A 20 -7.92 -14.61 -5.83
CA LEU A 20 -6.83 -14.50 -6.80
C LEU A 20 -6.99 -15.52 -7.93
N PHE A 21 -6.48 -15.20 -9.11
CA PHE A 21 -6.35 -16.13 -10.24
C PHE A 21 -4.94 -16.01 -10.85
N ILE A 22 -4.50 -17.04 -11.57
CA ILE A 22 -3.16 -17.08 -12.17
C ILE A 22 -3.02 -15.97 -13.21
N SER A 23 -1.99 -15.15 -13.09
CA SER A 23 -1.73 -14.04 -14.01
C SER A 23 -1.59 -14.55 -15.44
N GLU A 24 -2.24 -13.84 -16.38
CA GLU A 24 -2.23 -14.14 -17.81
C GLU A 24 -2.89 -15.49 -18.20
N ASP A 25 -3.62 -16.14 -17.28
CA ASP A 25 -4.35 -17.39 -17.54
C ASP A 25 -5.88 -17.17 -17.57
N ALA A 26 -6.45 -17.22 -18.77
CA ALA A 26 -7.89 -17.06 -18.97
C ALA A 26 -8.73 -18.23 -18.41
N ALA A 27 -8.18 -19.45 -18.38
CA ALA A 27 -8.88 -20.61 -17.83
C ALA A 27 -8.93 -20.54 -16.30
N SER A 28 -7.83 -20.12 -15.66
CA SER A 28 -7.79 -19.85 -14.22
C SER A 28 -8.81 -18.78 -13.84
N LEU A 29 -8.86 -17.67 -14.60
CA LEU A 29 -9.85 -16.62 -14.39
C LEU A 29 -11.29 -17.15 -14.48
N ALA A 30 -11.62 -17.91 -15.53
CA ALA A 30 -12.96 -18.47 -15.72
C ALA A 30 -13.37 -19.39 -14.56
N ASN A 31 -12.46 -20.26 -14.11
CA ASN A 31 -12.72 -21.14 -12.97
C ASN A 31 -13.02 -20.36 -11.70
N VAL A 32 -12.20 -19.36 -11.36
CA VAL A 32 -12.41 -18.54 -10.15
C VAL A 32 -13.72 -17.75 -10.22
N ILE A 33 -14.13 -17.28 -11.41
CA ILE A 33 -15.43 -16.62 -11.60
C ILE A 33 -16.58 -17.59 -11.34
N ASN A 34 -16.53 -18.78 -11.95
CA ASN A 34 -17.58 -19.79 -11.80
C ASN A 34 -17.70 -20.25 -10.33
N ASP A 35 -16.57 -20.56 -9.68
CA ASP A 35 -16.53 -20.90 -8.26
C ASP A 35 -17.21 -19.85 -7.37
N LEU A 36 -17.01 -18.56 -7.68
CA LEU A 36 -17.63 -17.47 -6.93
C LEU A 36 -19.12 -17.30 -7.23
N PHE A 37 -19.59 -17.68 -8.42
CA PHE A 37 -21.01 -17.65 -8.75
C PHE A 37 -21.76 -18.85 -8.20
N GLU A 38 -21.11 -20.01 -8.10
CA GLU A 38 -21.70 -21.23 -7.54
C GLU A 38 -21.81 -21.19 -6.01
N ASP A 39 -20.90 -20.47 -5.32
CA ASP A 39 -20.87 -20.37 -3.86
C ASP A 39 -21.20 -18.95 -3.36
N ASP A 40 -22.50 -18.73 -3.12
CA ASP A 40 -23.03 -17.48 -2.58
C ASP A 40 -22.48 -17.13 -1.19
N GLU A 41 -22.28 -18.13 -0.32
CA GLU A 41 -21.78 -17.91 1.04
C GLU A 41 -20.33 -17.43 1.02
N ARG A 42 -19.47 -18.10 0.24
CA ARG A 42 -18.08 -17.70 0.04
C ARG A 42 -18.00 -16.31 -0.57
N ARG A 43 -18.79 -16.02 -1.60
CA ARG A 43 -18.82 -14.70 -2.24
C ARG A 43 -19.25 -13.60 -1.26
N ASN A 44 -20.27 -13.84 -0.44
CA ASN A 44 -20.75 -12.89 0.56
C ASN A 44 -19.73 -12.68 1.69
N ARG A 45 -19.04 -13.74 2.12
CA ARG A 45 -17.95 -13.66 3.09
C ARG A 45 -16.83 -12.76 2.58
N LEU A 46 -16.31 -13.04 1.39
CA LEU A 46 -15.24 -12.25 0.75
C LEU A 46 -15.65 -10.78 0.54
N ARG A 47 -16.90 -10.53 0.12
CA ARG A 47 -17.43 -9.16 -0.02
C ARG A 47 -17.39 -8.42 1.32
N SER A 48 -17.80 -9.09 2.40
CA SER A 48 -17.90 -8.48 3.73
C SER A 48 -16.53 -8.22 4.32
N THR A 49 -15.64 -9.22 4.31
CA THR A 49 -14.26 -9.09 4.84
C THR A 49 -13.46 -8.09 4.02
N GLY A 50 -13.55 -8.15 2.68
CA GLY A 50 -12.89 -7.20 1.79
C GLY A 50 -13.35 -5.76 2.01
N LYS A 51 -14.66 -5.53 2.20
CA LYS A 51 -15.19 -4.19 2.48
C LYS A 51 -14.68 -3.63 3.82
N ILE A 52 -14.62 -4.46 4.86
CA ILE A 52 -14.10 -4.06 6.17
C ILE A 52 -12.61 -3.74 6.06
N TYR A 53 -11.84 -4.61 5.42
CA TYR A 53 -10.40 -4.44 5.25
C TYR A 53 -10.05 -3.18 4.44
N ALA A 54 -10.83 -2.88 3.41
CA ALA A 54 -10.67 -1.67 2.59
C ALA A 54 -10.75 -0.36 3.39
N GLN A 55 -11.47 -0.33 4.53
CA GLN A 55 -11.56 0.86 5.39
C GLN A 55 -10.19 1.28 5.93
N SER A 56 -9.23 0.37 6.04
CA SER A 56 -7.87 0.67 6.51
C SER A 56 -7.01 1.44 5.50
N PHE A 57 -7.50 1.61 4.27
CA PHE A 57 -6.90 2.39 3.18
C PHE A 57 -7.69 3.67 2.89
N ASP A 58 -8.69 4.00 3.71
CA ASP A 58 -9.37 5.29 3.62
C ASP A 58 -8.38 6.44 3.83
N TRP A 59 -8.58 7.56 3.12
CA TRP A 59 -7.66 8.70 3.18
C TRP A 59 -7.60 9.34 4.56
N ASP A 60 -8.68 9.30 5.35
CA ASP A 60 -8.66 9.79 6.73
C ASP A 60 -7.68 8.97 7.59
N VAL A 61 -7.67 7.65 7.41
CA VAL A 61 -6.78 6.71 8.12
C VAL A 61 -5.33 6.84 7.63
N VAL A 62 -5.13 6.96 6.32
CA VAL A 62 -3.78 7.08 5.74
C VAL A 62 -3.15 8.43 6.13
N ALA A 63 -3.92 9.51 6.15
CA ALA A 63 -3.43 10.83 6.54
C ALA A 63 -2.95 10.85 8.01
N GLU A 64 -3.69 10.22 8.91
CA GLU A 64 -3.30 10.09 10.33
C GLU A 64 -1.95 9.36 10.47
N ARG A 65 -1.77 8.21 9.80
CA ARG A 65 -0.51 7.46 9.81
C ARG A 65 0.66 8.26 9.25
N ILE A 66 0.42 9.07 8.22
CA ILE A 66 1.45 9.95 7.65
C ILE A 66 1.80 11.06 8.64
N TYR A 67 0.81 11.62 9.33
CA TYR A 67 1.02 12.65 10.34
C TYR A 67 1.90 12.15 11.48
N ASP A 68 1.66 10.94 11.98
CA ASP A 68 2.50 10.32 13.03
C ASP A 68 3.98 10.25 12.62
N VAL A 69 4.27 9.91 11.37
CA VAL A 69 5.64 9.89 10.83
C VAL A 69 6.24 11.30 10.80
N TYR A 70 5.45 12.30 10.40
CA TYR A 70 5.89 13.70 10.45
C TYR A 70 6.18 14.16 11.87
N GLU A 71 5.33 13.84 12.84
CA GLU A 71 5.57 14.16 14.25
C GLU A 71 6.87 13.53 14.74
N MET A 72 7.06 12.23 14.52
CA MET A 72 8.29 11.52 14.91
C MET A 72 9.54 12.10 14.25
N ALA A 73 9.46 12.49 12.97
CA ALA A 73 10.60 13.08 12.27
C ALA A 73 10.95 14.50 12.77
N MET A 74 9.95 15.26 13.23
CA MET A 74 10.15 16.61 13.79
C MET A 74 10.65 16.58 15.24
N VAL A 75 10.36 15.51 15.99
CA VAL A 75 10.89 15.28 17.34
C VAL A 75 12.38 14.93 17.24
N GLY A 76 13.23 15.94 17.21
CA GLY A 76 14.70 15.82 17.20
C GLY A 76 15.40 16.60 16.08
N LEU A 77 14.66 17.08 15.08
CA LEU A 77 15.18 17.92 14.00
C LEU A 77 14.51 19.29 14.07
N GLY A 78 15.31 20.36 14.20
CA GLY A 78 14.83 21.73 14.01
C GLY A 78 14.25 21.93 12.61
N LYS A 79 13.67 23.12 12.33
CA LYS A 79 13.18 23.50 10.99
C LYS A 79 14.18 23.08 9.91
N VAL A 80 13.69 22.59 8.77
CA VAL A 80 14.51 22.26 7.60
C VAL A 80 15.39 23.47 7.24
N THR A 81 16.69 23.36 7.53
CA THR A 81 17.69 24.40 7.24
C THR A 81 18.48 24.01 6.00
N LEU A 82 18.83 24.99 5.17
CA LEU A 82 19.83 24.80 4.12
C LEU A 82 21.16 24.43 4.78
N SER A 83 21.71 23.26 4.48
CA SER A 83 23.12 22.99 4.80
C SER A 83 23.98 23.90 3.92
N SER A 84 24.55 24.95 4.50
CA SER A 84 25.51 25.79 3.78
C SER A 84 26.87 25.10 3.69
N GLU A 85 26.97 23.96 3.03
CA GLU A 85 28.26 23.34 2.69
C GLU A 85 28.64 23.68 1.25
N GLY A 86 29.16 24.90 1.10
CA GLY A 86 29.72 25.38 -0.17
C GLY A 86 30.69 26.57 0.00
N ARG A 87 31.21 26.84 1.20
CA ARG A 87 32.08 28.01 1.45
C ARG A 87 33.35 27.71 2.27
N GLY A 88 33.86 26.47 2.23
CA GLY A 88 35.19 26.16 2.77
C GLY A 88 36.34 26.63 1.86
N TRP A 89 36.15 26.56 0.54
CA TRP A 89 37.21 26.78 -0.45
C TRP A 89 37.57 28.26 -0.69
N ASN A 90 36.66 29.20 -0.42
CA ASN A 90 36.90 30.64 -0.63
C ASN A 90 37.81 31.29 0.43
N ARG A 91 38.17 30.59 1.51
CA ARG A 91 39.10 31.11 2.55
C ARG A 91 40.56 30.71 2.30
N PHE A 92 40.83 29.77 1.40
CA PHE A 92 42.19 29.25 1.14
C PHE A 92 42.83 29.79 -0.14
N LEU A 93 42.07 30.42 -1.05
CA LEU A 93 42.58 30.99 -2.31
C LEU A 93 42.59 32.53 -2.33
N GLY A 94 42.53 33.16 -1.15
CA GLY A 94 42.42 34.61 -0.99
C GLY A 94 43.55 35.21 -0.15
N LYS A 95 44.81 34.99 -0.52
CA LYS A 95 45.93 35.94 -0.40
C LYS A 95 47.18 35.38 -1.05
#